data_AF-A0A535XIX8-F1
#
_entry.id   AF-A0A535XIX8-F1
#
_cell.length_a   1.000
_cell.length_b   1.000
_cell.length_c   1.000
_cell.angle_alpha   90.00
_cell.angle_beta   90.00
_cell.angle_gamma   90.00
#
_symmetry.space_group_name_H-M   'P 1'
#
loop_
_entity.id
_entity.type
_entity.pdbx_description
1 polymer ?
#
loop_
_entity_poly.entity_id
_entity_poly.type
_entity_poly.pdbx_seq_one_letter_code
_entity_poly.pdbx_strand_id
1 'polypeptide(L)'
;MASRSPRATWLVFLALGFAWGSSYLFIKIGVETLTPFTLVAARLAIGTAVLALAMRVTRQHLPRSRDAYLHLLVVALLGVVIPFSLITWGEQSIDSALAAILNGTVPLFAIVLAALVLADEPMTVNRVAGLLLGFVGVVALVG
;
A
#
# COMPACT_ATOMS: atom_id res chain seq x y z
N MET A 1 -16.92 -14.72 -12.40
CA MET A 1 -15.66 -14.77 -11.61
C MET A 1 -15.21 -16.23 -11.57
N ALA A 2 -14.17 -16.59 -12.34
CA ALA A 2 -13.70 -17.97 -12.39
C ALA A 2 -13.14 -18.40 -11.03
N SER A 3 -13.62 -19.52 -10.49
CA SER A 3 -13.12 -20.13 -9.25
C SER A 3 -11.67 -20.57 -9.45
N ARG A 4 -10.71 -19.70 -9.12
CA ARG A 4 -9.28 -20.05 -9.14
C ARG A 4 -9.05 -21.23 -8.20
N SER A 5 -8.25 -22.20 -8.64
CA SER A 5 -7.91 -23.37 -7.81
C SER A 5 -7.19 -22.91 -6.52
N PRO A 6 -7.39 -23.59 -5.38
CA PRO A 6 -6.77 -23.20 -4.12
C PRO A 6 -5.25 -23.01 -4.21
N ARG A 7 -4.58 -23.85 -5.01
CA ARG A 7 -3.13 -23.76 -5.27
C ARG A 7 -2.73 -22.49 -6.01
N ALA A 8 -3.50 -22.07 -7.02
CA ALA A 8 -3.24 -20.84 -7.74
C ALA A 8 -3.39 -19.61 -6.83
N THR A 9 -4.34 -19.62 -5.89
CA THR A 9 -4.51 -18.56 -4.90
C THR A 9 -3.30 -18.44 -3.98
N TRP A 10 -2.77 -19.56 -3.47
CA TRP A 10 -1.56 -19.56 -2.63
C TRP A 10 -0.32 -19.07 -3.38
N LEU A 11 -0.15 -19.47 -4.64
CA LEU A 11 0.96 -18.98 -5.46
C LEU A 11 0.88 -17.47 -5.70
N VAL A 12 -0.31 -16.95 -5.99
CA VAL A 12 -0.52 -15.49 -6.13
C VAL A 12 -0.24 -14.78 -4.81
N PHE A 13 -0.67 -15.35 -3.67
CA PHE A 13 -0.42 -14.77 -2.36
C PHE A 13 1.08 -14.68 -2.04
N LEU A 14 1.84 -15.76 -2.28
CA LEU A 14 3.30 -15.77 -2.09
C LEU A 14 3.99 -14.78 -3.04
N ALA A 15 3.57 -14.74 -4.31
CA ALA A 15 4.12 -13.80 -5.28
C ALA A 15 3.86 -12.35 -4.87
N LEU A 16 2.66 -12.04 -4.37
CA LEU A 16 2.32 -10.72 -3.85
C LEU A 16 3.14 -10.37 -2.60
N GLY A 17 3.28 -11.30 -1.66
CA GLY A 17 4.12 -11.13 -0.48
C GLY A 17 5.57 -10.83 -0.85
N PHE A 18 6.13 -11.57 -1.81
CA PHE A 18 7.48 -11.33 -2.31
C PHE A 18 7.60 -9.99 -3.05
N ALA A 19 6.64 -9.64 -3.90
CA ALA A 19 6.63 -8.37 -4.63
C ALA A 19 6.56 -7.17 -3.68
N TRP A 20 5.70 -7.22 -2.66
CA TRP A 20 5.60 -6.16 -1.65
C TRP A 20 6.80 -6.12 -0.72
N GLY A 21 7.28 -7.26 -0.22
CA GLY A 21 8.45 -7.32 0.66
C GLY A 21 9.73 -6.82 -0.02
N SER A 22 9.99 -7.28 -1.26
CA SER A 22 11.16 -6.84 -2.04
C SER A 22 11.11 -5.35 -2.40
N SER A 23 9.92 -4.76 -2.53
CA SER A 23 9.79 -3.31 -2.77
C SER A 23 10.49 -2.50 -1.68
N TYR A 24 10.32 -2.83 -0.39
CA TYR A 24 10.98 -2.10 0.71
C TYR A 24 12.50 -2.26 0.66
N LEU A 25 13.00 -3.44 0.29
CA LEU A 25 14.43 -3.63 0.06
C LEU A 25 14.95 -2.70 -1.04
N PHE A 26 14.25 -2.61 -2.17
CA PHE A 26 14.65 -1.72 -3.27
C PHE A 26 14.51 -0.23 -2.92
N ILE A 27 13.57 0.15 -2.06
CA ILE A 27 13.46 1.52 -1.55
C ILE A 27 14.72 1.86 -0.75
N LYS A 28 15.08 1.01 0.22
CA LYS A 28 16.29 1.17 1.04
C LYS A 28 17.54 1.34 0.19
N ILE A 29 17.73 0.49 -0.82
CA ILE A 29 18.86 0.60 -1.76
C ILE A 29 18.77 1.90 -2.58
N GLY A 30 17.57 2.26 -3.05
CA GLY A 30 17.36 3.46 -3.85
C GLY A 30 17.65 4.76 -3.12
N VAL A 31 17.32 4.85 -1.82
CA VAL A 31 17.54 6.06 -1.02
C VAL A 31 19.00 6.30 -0.64
N GLU A 32 19.89 5.32 -0.85
CA GLU A 32 21.34 5.51 -0.70
C GLU A 32 21.92 6.43 -1.80
N THR A 33 21.26 6.49 -2.96
CA THR A 33 21.74 7.23 -4.14
C THR A 33 20.81 8.36 -4.56
N LEU A 34 19.52 8.26 -4.25
CA LEU A 34 18.49 9.22 -4.62
C LEU A 34 17.83 9.83 -3.39
N THR A 35 17.41 11.09 -3.48
CA THR A 35 16.57 11.67 -2.43
C THR A 35 15.20 10.98 -2.38
N PRO A 36 14.57 10.82 -1.20
CA PRO A 36 13.29 10.12 -1.05
C PRO A 36 12.21 10.58 -2.03
N PHE A 37 12.06 11.90 -2.19
CA PHE A 37 11.05 12.47 -3.07
C PHE A 37 11.34 12.20 -4.54
N THR A 38 12.63 12.21 -4.95
CA THR A 38 13.03 11.88 -6.33
C THR A 38 12.73 10.41 -6.63
N LEU A 39 13.01 9.51 -5.69
CA LEU A 39 12.71 8.09 -5.84
C LEU A 39 11.21 7.86 -6.00
N VAL A 40 10.38 8.47 -5.15
CA VAL A 40 8.91 8.36 -5.25
C VAL A 40 8.41 8.97 -6.57
N ALA A 41 8.91 10.14 -6.96
CA ALA A 41 8.54 10.78 -8.23
C ALA A 41 8.87 9.90 -9.44
N ALA A 42 10.07 9.27 -9.46
CA ALA A 42 10.46 8.34 -10.51
C ALA A 42 9.54 7.12 -10.56
N ARG A 43 9.20 6.53 -9.41
CA ARG A 43 8.26 5.39 -9.33
C ARG A 43 6.87 5.76 -9.86
N LEU A 44 6.37 6.94 -9.50
CA LEU A 44 5.09 7.45 -9.99
C LEU A 44 5.12 7.75 -11.50
N ALA A 45 6.22 8.28 -12.02
CA ALA A 45 6.39 8.51 -13.44
C ALA A 45 6.37 7.20 -14.24
N ILE A 46 7.06 6.17 -13.76
CA ILE A 46 7.04 4.82 -14.36
C ILE A 46 5.63 4.24 -14.29
N GLY A 47 4.97 4.29 -13.13
CA GLY A 47 3.60 3.81 -12.96
C GLY A 47 2.61 4.52 -13.90
N THR A 48 2.77 5.83 -14.06
CA THR A 48 1.97 6.64 -15.00
C THR A 48 2.20 6.21 -16.45
N ALA A 49 3.45 5.97 -16.85
CA ALA A 49 3.78 5.52 -18.20
C ALA A 49 3.18 4.14 -18.50
N VAL A 50 3.28 3.20 -17.55
CA VAL A 50 2.69 1.86 -17.66
C VAL A 50 1.17 1.93 -17.74
N LEU A 51 0.53 2.73 -16.88
CA LEU A 51 -0.93 2.92 -16.92
C LEU A 51 -1.37 3.59 -18.23
N ALA A 52 -0.65 4.60 -18.71
CA ALA A 52 -0.95 5.25 -19.98
C ALA A 52 -0.84 4.28 -21.16
N LEU A 53 0.16 3.38 -21.16
CA LEU A 53 0.29 2.32 -22.15
C LEU A 53 -0.88 1.34 -22.05
N ALA A 54 -1.23 0.89 -20.85
CA ALA A 54 -2.36 -0.02 -20.63
C ALA A 54 -3.69 0.60 -21.10
N MET A 55 -3.92 1.89 -20.83
CA MET A 55 -5.09 2.62 -21.32
C MET A 55 -5.14 2.70 -22.84
N ARG A 56 -4.00 2.92 -23.50
CA ARG A 56 -3.92 2.91 -24.98
C ARG A 56 -4.26 1.52 -25.56
N VAL A 57 -3.73 0.45 -24.97
CA VAL A 57 -3.97 -0.92 -25.42
C VAL A 57 -5.43 -1.35 -25.19
N THR A 58 -5.99 -0.99 -24.03
CA THR A 58 -7.38 -1.32 -23.65
C THR A 58 -8.42 -0.35 -24.23
N ARG A 59 -7.97 0.71 -24.91
CA ARG A 59 -8.81 1.82 -25.45
C ARG A 59 -9.72 2.44 -24.39
N GLN A 60 -9.28 2.50 -23.14
CA GLN A 60 -10.01 3.16 -22.07
C GLN A 60 -9.77 4.68 -22.12
N HIS A 61 -10.84 5.43 -21.86
CA HIS A 61 -10.78 6.89 -21.82
C HIS A 61 -10.56 7.39 -20.40
N LEU A 62 -9.84 8.50 -20.28
CA LEU A 62 -9.74 9.23 -19.03
C LEU A 62 -11.11 9.78 -18.63
N PRO A 63 -11.40 9.86 -17.32
CA PRO A 63 -12.60 10.54 -16.85
C PRO A 63 -12.62 11.99 -17.35
N ARG A 64 -13.81 12.49 -17.69
CA ARG A 64 -14.00 13.81 -18.29
C ARG A 64 -14.45 14.89 -17.30
N SER A 65 -14.90 14.50 -16.11
CA SER A 65 -15.40 15.45 -15.10
C SER A 65 -14.27 15.96 -14.21
N ARG A 66 -14.31 17.26 -13.91
CA ARG A 66 -13.38 17.89 -12.95
C ARG A 66 -13.46 17.23 -11.57
N ASP A 67 -14.68 16.87 -11.15
CA ASP A 67 -14.90 16.19 -9.88
C ASP A 67 -14.20 14.84 -9.82
N ALA A 68 -14.18 14.06 -10.91
CA ALA A 68 -13.44 12.81 -10.93
C ALA A 68 -11.93 13.02 -10.72
N TYR A 69 -11.35 14.08 -11.31
CA TYR A 69 -9.95 14.43 -11.07
C TYR A 69 -9.69 14.89 -9.63
N LEU A 70 -10.63 15.62 -9.00
CA LEU A 70 -10.49 16.01 -7.61
C LEU A 70 -10.50 14.79 -6.68
N HIS A 71 -11.43 13.86 -6.87
CA HIS A 71 -11.45 12.61 -6.10
C HIS A 71 -10.19 11.78 -6.33
N LEU A 72 -9.74 11.67 -7.59
CA LEU A 72 -8.49 10.98 -7.92
C LEU A 72 -7.27 11.63 -7.26
N LEU A 73 -7.22 12.97 -7.22
CA LEU A 73 -6.15 13.70 -6.56
C LEU A 73 -6.12 13.40 -5.05
N VAL A 74 -7.27 13.41 -4.39
CA VAL A 74 -7.36 13.08 -2.96
C VAL A 74 -6.88 11.66 -2.70
N VAL A 75 -7.34 10.68 -3.49
CA VAL A 75 -6.93 9.28 -3.37
C VAL A 75 -5.43 9.11 -3.67
N ALA A 76 -4.92 9.78 -4.69
CA ALA A 76 -3.50 9.72 -5.04
C ALA A 76 -2.61 10.31 -3.94
N LEU A 77 -3.00 11.45 -3.37
CA LEU A 77 -2.24 12.10 -2.31
C LEU A 77 -2.24 11.26 -1.03
N LEU A 78 -3.42 10.87 -0.55
CA LEU A 78 -3.57 10.17 0.72
C LEU A 78 -3.18 8.69 0.64
N GLY A 79 -3.44 8.04 -0.49
CA GLY A 79 -3.20 6.61 -0.66
C GLY A 79 -1.82 6.27 -1.21
N VAL A 80 -1.15 7.22 -1.87
CA VAL A 80 0.12 6.93 -2.55
C VAL A 80 1.20 7.96 -2.21
N VAL A 81 1.05 9.22 -2.61
CA VAL A 81 2.15 10.20 -2.56
C VAL A 81 2.63 10.42 -1.13
N ILE A 82 1.73 10.81 -0.23
CA ILE A 82 2.07 11.09 1.17
C ILE A 82 2.61 9.83 1.88
N PRO A 83 1.91 8.69 1.89
CA PRO A 83 2.39 7.51 2.63
C PRO A 83 3.71 6.99 2.08
N PHE A 84 3.87 6.84 0.76
CA PHE A 84 5.13 6.31 0.21
C PHE A 84 6.29 7.29 0.35
N SER A 85 6.07 8.61 0.31
CA SER A 85 7.11 9.59 0.64
C SER A 85 7.53 9.49 2.11
N LEU A 86 6.59 9.36 3.04
CA LEU A 86 6.89 9.21 4.47
C LEU A 86 7.61 7.89 4.76
N ILE A 87 7.19 6.78 4.14
CA ILE A 87 7.85 5.48 4.26
C ILE A 87 9.28 5.56 3.72
N THR A 88 9.45 6.09 2.51
CA THR A 88 10.77 6.20 1.86
C THR A 88 11.71 7.09 2.68
N TRP A 89 11.19 8.15 3.29
CA TRP A 89 11.95 8.98 4.22
C TRP A 89 12.30 8.24 5.52
N GLY A 90 11.34 7.53 6.12
CA GLY A 90 11.54 6.73 7.32
C GLY A 90 12.59 5.63 7.12
N GLU A 91 12.60 4.98 5.96
CA GLU A 91 13.60 3.98 5.57
C GLU A 91 15.03 4.51 5.51
N GLN A 92 15.26 5.82 5.52
CA GLN A 92 16.62 6.35 5.73
C GLN A 92 17.14 6.04 7.14
N SER A 93 16.23 5.93 8.12
CA SER A 93 16.55 5.75 9.54
C SER A 93 16.29 4.33 10.06
N ILE A 94 15.46 3.54 9.37
CA ILE A 94 15.11 2.17 9.78
C ILE A 94 15.47 1.14 8.72
N ASP A 95 15.53 -0.13 9.10
CA ASP A 95 15.73 -1.23 8.15
C ASP A 95 14.48 -1.52 7.33
N SER A 96 14.68 -2.03 6.10
CA SER A 96 13.60 -2.39 5.18
C SER A 96 12.69 -3.50 5.74
N ALA A 97 13.24 -4.41 6.55
CA ALA A 97 12.47 -5.42 7.26
C ALA A 97 11.51 -4.79 8.28
N LEU A 98 11.99 -3.85 9.09
CA LEU A 98 11.16 -3.12 10.05
C LEU A 98 10.10 -2.27 9.34
N ALA A 99 10.47 -1.58 8.26
CA ALA A 99 9.52 -0.84 7.43
C ALA A 99 8.39 -1.73 6.89
N ALA A 100 8.73 -2.92 6.38
CA ALA A 100 7.75 -3.89 5.88
C ALA A 100 6.81 -4.40 6.98
N ILE A 101 7.35 -4.70 8.18
CA ILE A 101 6.54 -5.14 9.33
C ILE A 101 5.59 -4.02 9.79
N LEU A 102 6.10 -2.79 9.92
CA LEU A 102 5.30 -1.63 10.30
C LEU A 102 4.19 -1.38 9.27
N ASN A 103 4.46 -1.49 7.98
CA ASN A 103 3.40 -1.37 6.97
C ASN A 103 2.37 -2.51 7.07
N GLY A 104 2.75 -3.69 7.57
CA GLY A 104 1.81 -4.77 7.90
C GLY A 104 0.76 -4.41 8.94
N THR A 105 0.96 -3.32 9.72
CA THR A 105 -0.02 -2.81 10.68
C THR A 105 -1.12 -1.96 10.05
N VAL A 106 -1.00 -1.56 8.78
CA VAL A 106 -1.99 -0.68 8.11
C VAL A 106 -3.44 -1.19 8.25
N PRO A 107 -3.75 -2.49 8.12
CA PRO A 107 -5.11 -2.98 8.35
C PRO A 107 -5.63 -2.75 9.76
N LEU A 108 -4.75 -2.79 10.78
CA LEU A 108 -5.13 -2.50 12.17
C LEU A 108 -5.60 -1.05 12.29
N PHE A 109 -4.81 -0.11 11.78
CA PHE A 109 -5.18 1.30 11.74
C PHE A 109 -6.42 1.56 10.89
N ALA A 110 -6.56 0.86 9.76
CA ALA A 110 -7.74 0.98 8.91
C ALA A 110 -9.03 0.57 9.63
N ILE A 111 -9.00 -0.52 10.42
CA ILE A 111 -10.15 -0.95 11.24
C ILE A 111 -10.51 0.11 12.29
N VAL A 112 -9.51 0.66 12.98
CA VAL A 112 -9.72 1.69 14.00
C VAL A 112 -10.28 2.97 13.37
N LEU A 113 -9.69 3.46 12.28
CA LEU A 113 -10.14 4.65 11.59
C LEU A 113 -11.53 4.46 10.98
N ALA A 114 -11.82 3.29 10.40
CA ALA A 114 -13.15 2.98 9.88
C ALA A 114 -14.20 3.07 10.99
N ALA A 115 -13.94 2.48 12.15
CA ALA A 115 -14.83 2.59 13.31
C ALA A 115 -15.04 4.02 13.83
N LEU A 116 -14.04 4.90 13.70
CA LEU A 116 -14.12 6.29 14.16
C LEU A 116 -14.77 7.24 13.15
N VAL A 117 -14.58 6.98 11.85
CA VAL A 117 -14.97 7.90 10.76
C VAL A 117 -16.24 7.44 10.05
N LEU A 118 -16.49 6.14 9.93
CA LEU A 118 -17.69 5.59 9.29
C LEU A 118 -18.72 5.25 10.37
N ALA A 119 -19.77 6.06 10.45
CA ALA A 119 -20.88 5.88 11.39
C ALA A 119 -21.63 4.53 11.22
N ASP A 120 -21.57 3.94 10.02
CA ASP A 120 -22.27 2.70 9.67
C ASP A 120 -21.47 1.42 10.00
N GLU A 121 -20.27 1.55 10.55
CA GLU A 121 -19.36 0.44 10.83
C GLU A 121 -19.03 0.30 12.33
N PRO A 122 -19.97 -0.18 13.18
CA PRO A 122 -19.75 -0.28 14.61
C PRO A 122 -18.62 -1.24 14.97
N MET A 123 -17.86 -0.92 16.03
CA MET A 123 -16.84 -1.81 16.59
C MET A 123 -17.51 -3.04 17.18
N THR A 124 -17.43 -4.16 16.46
CA THR A 124 -17.86 -5.46 16.97
C THR A 124 -16.76 -6.13 17.78
N VAL A 125 -17.13 -7.02 18.72
CA VAL A 125 -16.18 -7.80 19.53
C VAL A 125 -15.19 -8.58 18.65
N ASN A 126 -15.65 -9.11 17.51
CA ASN A 126 -14.80 -9.81 16.55
C ASN A 126 -13.74 -8.90 15.91
N ARG A 127 -14.06 -7.63 15.63
CA ARG A 127 -13.09 -6.65 15.11
C ARG A 127 -12.02 -6.31 16.15
N VAL A 128 -12.42 -6.16 17.41
CA VAL A 128 -11.48 -5.91 18.53
C VAL A 128 -10.56 -7.12 18.73
N ALA A 129 -11.10 -8.34 18.72
CA ALA A 129 -10.30 -9.56 18.83
C ALA A 129 -9.30 -9.70 17.66
N GLY A 130 -9.74 -9.43 16.43
CA GLY A 130 -8.87 -9.40 15.25
C GLY A 130 -7.78 -8.33 15.32
N LEU A 131 -8.11 -7.14 15.85
CA LEU A 131 -7.17 -6.06 16.09
C LEU A 131 -6.08 -6.47 17.09
N LEU A 132 -6.48 -7.05 18.23
CA LEU A 132 -5.54 -7.54 19.25
C LEU A 132 -4.65 -8.65 18.71
N LEU A 133 -5.20 -9.62 17.98
CA LEU A 133 -4.44 -10.70 17.36
C LEU A 133 -3.42 -10.18 16.34
N GLY A 134 -3.82 -9.26 15.47
CA GLY A 134 -2.90 -8.66 14.50
C GLY A 134 -1.82 -7.80 15.16
N PHE A 135 -2.16 -7.08 16.24
CA PHE A 135 -1.17 -6.34 17.03
C PHE A 135 -0.14 -7.27 17.67
N VAL A 136 -0.58 -8.37 18.28
CA VAL A 136 0.32 -9.40 18.83
C VAL A 136 1.22 -9.98 17.74
N GLY A 137 0.66 -10.27 16.56
CA GLY A 137 1.44 -10.74 15.40
C GLY A 137 2.53 -9.77 14.98
N VAL A 138 2.25 -8.46 14.97
CA VAL A 138 3.25 -7.43 14.66
C VAL A 138 4.33 -7.36 15.74
N VAL A 139 3.94 -7.34 17.02
CA VAL A 139 4.91 -7.32 18.14
C VAL A 139 5.84 -8.53 18.08
N ALA A 140 5.30 -9.71 17.77
CA ALA A 140 6.08 -10.94 17.61
C ALA A 140 7.03 -10.94 16.38
N LEU A 141 6.75 -10.10 15.37
CA LEU A 141 7.64 -9.93 14.21
C LEU A 141 8.73 -8.88 14.44
N VAL A 142 8.45 -7.87 15.28
CA VAL A 142 9.40 -6.77 15.58
C VAL A 142 10.37 -7.12 16.71
N GLY A 143 9.92 -7.89 17.72
CA GLY A 143 10.73 -8.33 18.87
C GLY A 143 11.56 -9.57 18.60
#